data_AF-A0A9E5D8P2-F1
#
_entry.id   AF-A0A9E5D8P2-F1
#
_cell.length_a   1.000
_cell.length_b   1.000
_cell.length_c   1.000
_cell.angle_alpha   90.00
_cell.angle_beta   90.00
_cell.angle_gamma   90.00
#
_symmetry.space_group_name_H-M   'P 1'
#
loop_
_entity.id
_entity.type
_entity.pdbx_description
1 polymer ?
#
loop_
_entity_poly.entity_id
_entity_poly.type
_entity_poly.pdbx_seq_one_letter_code
_entity_poly.pdbx_strand_id
1 'polypeptide(L)'
;MVEVFVLGGGTPTPTEFRFGSAHALRIGGEVLMFDCGPAATHKLVKAGLFPTQVDNLFFTHHHFDHNIDYPCFLLCRWDQAAGKGPELNVYGPKLTEEITQKVIGVGGAFESDW
;
A
#
# COMPACT_ATOMS: atom_id res chain seq x y z
N MET A 1 -12.40 15.39 -12.09
CA MET A 1 -13.22 14.18 -11.81
C MET A 1 -12.58 13.47 -10.63
N VAL A 2 -13.40 12.87 -9.77
CA VAL A 2 -12.94 12.12 -8.58
C VAL A 2 -13.38 10.68 -8.76
N GLU A 3 -12.47 9.73 -8.60
CA GLU A 3 -12.77 8.30 -8.72
C GLU A 3 -12.29 7.54 -7.49
N VAL A 4 -13.16 6.68 -6.97
CA VAL A 4 -12.87 5.81 -5.83
C VAL A 4 -12.78 4.38 -6.32
N PHE A 5 -11.66 3.74 -6.05
CA PHE A 5 -11.39 2.34 -6.33
C PHE A 5 -11.47 1.57 -5.02
N VAL A 6 -12.51 0.76 -4.86
CA VAL A 6 -12.63 -0.16 -3.71
C VAL A 6 -11.82 -1.41 -4.03
N LEU A 7 -10.60 -1.49 -3.50
CA LEU A 7 -9.72 -2.63 -3.71
C LEU A 7 -10.04 -3.75 -2.69
N GLY A 8 -10.46 -3.39 -1.48
CA GLY A 8 -10.89 -4.30 -0.44
C GLY A 8 -11.74 -3.60 0.62
N GLY A 9 -12.87 -4.20 1.00
CA GLY A 9 -13.84 -3.68 1.97
C GLY A 9 -14.40 -4.78 2.87
N GLY A 10 -13.54 -5.76 3.20
CA GLY A 10 -13.80 -6.83 4.14
C GLY A 10 -13.31 -6.50 5.55
N THR A 11 -13.25 -7.53 6.39
CA THR A 11 -12.81 -7.47 7.79
C THR A 11 -11.55 -8.35 7.96
N PRO A 12 -11.01 -8.52 9.17
CA PRO A 12 -9.90 -9.44 9.41
C PRO A 12 -10.23 -10.90 9.02
N THR A 13 -11.51 -11.27 8.98
CA THR A 13 -11.94 -12.63 8.62
C THR A 13 -11.77 -12.85 7.12
N PRO A 14 -10.95 -13.81 6.69
CA PRO A 14 -10.81 -14.13 5.28
C PRO A 14 -12.13 -14.68 4.75
N THR A 15 -12.57 -14.15 3.61
CA THR A 15 -13.72 -14.67 2.86
C THR A 15 -13.31 -14.84 1.40
N GLU A 16 -14.09 -15.61 0.65
CA GLU A 16 -13.81 -15.85 -0.77
C GLU A 16 -13.78 -14.57 -1.62
N PHE A 17 -14.59 -13.56 -1.26
CA PHE A 17 -14.82 -12.39 -2.09
C PHE A 17 -14.43 -11.05 -1.46
N ARG A 18 -14.24 -11.00 -0.13
CA ARG A 18 -13.88 -9.77 0.59
C ARG A 18 -12.57 -9.93 1.33
N PHE A 19 -11.58 -9.19 0.86
CA PHE A 19 -10.28 -9.02 1.49
C PHE A 19 -10.31 -7.83 2.45
N GLY A 20 -9.32 -7.75 3.34
CA GLY A 20 -9.13 -6.59 4.23
C GLY A 20 -9.02 -5.25 3.50
N SER A 21 -9.06 -4.17 4.28
CA SER A 21 -9.21 -2.80 3.81
C SER A 21 -8.11 -2.38 2.82
N ALA A 22 -8.50 -1.85 1.67
CA ALA A 22 -7.64 -1.11 0.76
C ALA A 22 -8.49 -0.30 -0.23
N HIS A 23 -8.20 0.99 -0.36
CA HIS A 23 -8.92 1.89 -1.26
C HIS A 23 -7.95 2.83 -1.96
N ALA A 24 -8.20 3.13 -3.24
CA ALA A 24 -7.48 4.18 -3.95
C ALA A 24 -8.43 5.31 -4.36
N LEU A 25 -7.97 6.54 -4.25
CA LEU A 25 -8.69 7.75 -4.66
C LEU A 25 -7.86 8.44 -5.74
N ARG A 26 -8.44 8.59 -6.94
CA ARG A 26 -7.84 9.38 -8.01
C ARG A 26 -8.51 10.74 -8.06
N ILE A 27 -7.74 11.80 -7.78
CA ILE A 27 -8.22 13.18 -7.74
C ILE A 27 -7.12 14.12 -8.20
N GLY A 28 -7.44 15.06 -9.10
CA GLY A 28 -6.49 16.10 -9.51
C GLY A 28 -5.22 15.60 -10.20
N GLY A 29 -5.20 14.36 -10.69
CA GLY A 29 -4.00 13.71 -11.26
C GLY A 29 -3.18 12.91 -10.25
N GLU A 30 -3.50 13.01 -8.96
CA GLU A 30 -2.88 12.25 -7.89
C GLU A 30 -3.65 10.95 -7.62
N VAL A 31 -2.93 9.93 -7.16
CA VAL A 31 -3.53 8.72 -6.60
C VAL A 31 -3.13 8.62 -5.12
N LEU A 32 -4.13 8.68 -4.27
CA LEU A 32 -4.00 8.48 -2.82
C LEU A 32 -4.45 7.06 -2.49
N MET A 33 -3.76 6.37 -1.60
CA MET A 33 -4.15 5.03 -1.15
C MET A 33 -4.42 5.02 0.35
N PHE A 34 -5.52 4.40 0.76
CA PHE A 34 -5.94 4.26 2.15
C PHE A 34 -5.96 2.77 2.50
N ASP A 35 -5.12 2.39 3.46
CA ASP A 35 -4.78 1.03 3.86
C ASP A 35 -4.16 0.18 2.73
N CYS A 36 -3.42 -0.86 3.12
CA CYS A 36 -2.75 -1.83 2.27
C CYS A 36 -2.98 -3.25 2.83
N GLY A 37 -4.25 -3.64 2.93
CA GLY A 37 -4.67 -4.97 3.38
C GLY A 37 -4.35 -6.09 2.40
N PRO A 38 -4.69 -7.35 2.72
CA PRO A 38 -4.29 -8.54 1.95
C PRO A 38 -4.54 -8.41 0.44
N ALA A 39 -3.49 -8.66 -0.36
CA ALA A 39 -3.50 -8.58 -1.82
C ALA A 39 -3.86 -7.20 -2.40
N ALA A 40 -3.69 -6.11 -1.64
CA ALA A 40 -3.94 -4.75 -2.11
C ALA A 40 -3.15 -4.42 -3.38
N THR A 41 -1.88 -4.81 -3.46
CA THR A 41 -0.99 -4.60 -4.63
C THR A 41 -1.56 -5.26 -5.88
N HIS A 42 -1.94 -6.54 -5.79
CA HIS A 42 -2.57 -7.26 -6.90
C HIS A 42 -3.90 -6.62 -7.32
N LYS A 43 -4.75 -6.24 -6.36
CA LYS A 43 -6.07 -5.66 -6.64
C LYS A 43 -5.97 -4.25 -7.21
N LEU A 44 -4.95 -3.47 -6.82
CA LEU A 44 -4.62 -2.17 -7.41
C LEU A 44 -4.32 -2.32 -8.90
N VAL A 45 -3.43 -3.26 -9.27
CA VAL A 45 -3.10 -3.58 -10.67
C VAL A 45 -4.32 -4.07 -11.44
N LYS A 46 -5.13 -4.94 -10.83
CA LYS A 46 -6.39 -5.41 -11.44
C LYS A 46 -7.38 -4.26 -11.70
N ALA A 47 -7.35 -3.21 -10.88
CA ALA A 47 -8.16 -2.00 -11.06
C ALA A 47 -7.59 -1.02 -12.11
N GLY A 48 -6.46 -1.36 -12.76
CA GLY A 48 -5.81 -0.53 -13.78
C GLY A 48 -4.91 0.57 -13.21
N LEU A 49 -4.54 0.47 -11.93
CA LEU A 49 -3.60 1.37 -11.26
C LEU A 49 -2.31 0.62 -10.90
N PHE A 50 -1.19 1.32 -10.83
CA PHE A 50 0.10 0.73 -10.47
C PHE A 50 0.65 1.32 -9.17
N PRO A 51 1.44 0.57 -8.38
CA PRO A 51 2.06 1.08 -7.15
C PRO A 51 2.87 2.36 -7.36
N THR A 52 3.52 2.51 -8.52
CA THR A 52 4.30 3.70 -8.90
C THR A 52 3.47 4.96 -9.11
N GLN A 53 2.15 4.85 -9.23
CA GLN A 53 1.25 6.01 -9.35
C GLN A 53 0.78 6.54 -7.99
N VAL A 54 1.02 5.78 -6.92
CA VAL A 54 0.63 6.16 -5.56
C VAL A 54 1.79 6.88 -4.90
N ASP A 55 1.57 8.16 -4.58
CA ASP A 55 2.56 9.03 -3.94
C ASP A 55 2.26 9.24 -2.45
N ASN A 56 1.04 8.92 -2.02
CA ASN A 56 0.60 9.06 -0.63
C ASN A 56 -0.19 7.82 -0.21
N LEU A 57 0.30 7.12 0.82
CA LEU A 57 -0.34 5.97 1.44
C LEU A 57 -0.69 6.30 2.90
N PHE A 58 -1.93 6.08 3.29
CA PHE A 58 -2.45 6.38 4.61
C PHE A 58 -2.89 5.09 5.31
N PHE A 59 -2.32 4.77 6.46
CA PHE A 59 -2.82 3.73 7.35
C PHE A 59 -3.79 4.31 8.36
N THR A 60 -4.98 3.74 8.42
CA THR A 60 -5.97 4.10 9.46
C THR A 60 -5.52 3.62 10.83
N HIS A 61 -5.05 2.37 10.90
CA HIS A 61 -4.44 1.75 12.08
C HIS A 61 -3.59 0.54 11.69
N HIS A 62 -2.88 -0.07 12.66
CA HIS A 62 -1.94 -1.16 12.41
C HIS A 62 -2.48 -2.56 12.73
N HIS A 63 -3.74 -2.83 12.37
CA HIS A 63 -4.21 -4.21 12.24
C HIS A 63 -3.78 -4.80 10.89
N PHE A 64 -3.48 -6.10 10.87
CA PHE A 64 -2.90 -6.75 9.70
C PHE A 64 -3.79 -6.65 8.45
N ASP A 65 -5.11 -6.67 8.61
CA ASP A 65 -6.04 -6.54 7.49
C ASP A 65 -6.04 -5.15 6.84
N HIS A 66 -5.30 -4.19 7.41
CA HIS A 66 -5.08 -2.85 6.89
C HIS A 66 -3.65 -2.59 6.38
N ASN A 67 -2.67 -3.46 6.65
CA ASN A 67 -1.27 -3.16 6.32
C ASN A 67 -0.39 -4.36 5.96
N ILE A 68 -0.90 -5.59 5.97
CA ILE A 68 -0.07 -6.78 5.78
C ILE A 68 0.52 -6.90 4.38
N ASP A 69 -0.06 -6.24 3.37
CA ASP A 69 0.44 -6.26 1.99
C ASP A 69 1.44 -5.14 1.71
N TYR A 70 1.70 -4.28 2.70
CA TYR A 70 2.59 -3.12 2.56
C TYR A 70 4.02 -3.48 2.12
N PRO A 71 4.68 -4.56 2.63
CA PRO A 71 5.98 -4.97 2.11
C PRO A 71 5.97 -5.29 0.62
N CYS A 72 4.97 -6.06 0.16
CA CYS A 72 4.82 -6.39 -1.26
C CYS A 72 4.62 -5.13 -2.10
N PHE A 73 3.76 -4.21 -1.63
CA PHE A 73 3.53 -2.93 -2.27
C PHE A 73 4.81 -2.11 -2.43
N LEU A 74 5.61 -1.99 -1.36
CA LEU A 74 6.87 -1.24 -1.36
C LEU A 74 7.87 -1.83 -2.36
N LEU A 75 8.12 -3.13 -2.29
CA LEU A 75 9.09 -3.82 -3.15
C LEU A 75 8.66 -3.73 -4.62
N CYS A 76 7.38 -3.95 -4.93
CA CYS A 76 6.86 -3.76 -6.29
C CYS A 76 7.01 -2.32 -6.78
N ARG A 77 6.75 -1.33 -5.91
CA ARG A 77 6.90 0.09 -6.27
C ARG A 77 8.37 0.41 -6.57
N TRP A 78 9.31 -0.06 -5.74
CA TRP A 78 10.74 0.15 -5.92
C TRP A 78 11.26 -0.47 -7.22
N ASP A 79 10.96 -1.74 -7.45
CA ASP A 79 11.40 -2.47 -8.65
C ASP A 79 10.89 -1.79 -9.93
N GLN A 80 9.60 -1.44 -9.96
CA GLN A 80 8.97 -0.79 -11.12
C GLN A 80 9.39 0.66 -11.32
N ALA A 81 9.73 1.37 -10.24
CA ALA A 81 10.20 2.74 -10.32
C ALA A 81 11.60 2.85 -10.94
N ALA A 82 12.44 1.83 -10.78
CA ALA A 82 13.82 1.79 -11.29
C ALA A 82 14.61 3.08 -10.94
N GLY A 83 14.47 3.56 -9.70
CA GLY A 83 15.11 4.78 -9.20
C GLY A 83 14.51 6.10 -9.69
N LYS A 84 13.29 6.08 -10.27
CA LYS A 84 12.61 7.27 -10.80
C LYS A 84 11.34 7.59 -10.02
N GLY A 85 10.90 8.84 -10.14
CA GLY A 85 9.66 9.30 -9.54
C GLY A 85 9.84 9.82 -8.11
N PRO A 86 8.76 10.31 -7.50
CA PRO A 86 8.80 10.85 -6.15
C PRO A 86 8.91 9.74 -5.10
N GLU A 87 9.38 10.12 -3.92
CA GLU A 87 9.30 9.28 -2.72
C GLU A 87 7.84 9.01 -2.36
N LEU A 88 7.56 7.82 -1.82
CA LEU A 88 6.26 7.49 -1.28
C LEU A 88 6.12 8.12 0.11
N ASN A 89 5.12 8.99 0.28
CA ASN A 89 4.76 9.49 1.60
C ASN A 89 3.85 8.47 2.30
N VAL A 90 4.18 8.14 3.55
CA VAL A 90 3.45 7.14 4.33
C VAL A 90 2.99 7.77 5.63
N TYR A 91 1.68 7.80 5.83
CA TYR A 91 1.05 8.43 6.98
C TYR A 91 0.31 7.38 7.79
N GLY A 92 0.27 7.54 9.10
CA GLY A 92 -0.47 6.64 9.97
C GLY A 92 -0.23 6.93 11.44
N PRO A 93 -0.73 6.08 12.34
CA PRO A 93 -0.52 6.25 13.77
C PRO A 93 0.92 5.94 14.18
N LYS A 94 1.18 6.04 15.49
CA LYS A 94 2.45 5.62 16.11
C LYS A 94 2.86 4.24 15.59
N LEU A 95 4.16 4.08 15.33
CA LEU A 95 4.83 2.90 14.76
C LEU A 95 4.83 2.82 13.22
N THR A 96 4.18 3.72 12.50
CA THR A 96 4.20 3.72 11.02
C THR A 96 5.64 3.71 10.47
N GLU A 97 6.48 4.63 10.94
CA GLU A 97 7.88 4.71 10.53
C GLU A 97 8.69 3.45 10.94
N GLU A 98 8.49 2.95 12.16
CA GLU A 98 9.17 1.75 12.65
C GLU A 98 8.81 0.51 11.81
N ILE A 99 7.56 0.39 11.38
CA ILE A 99 7.13 -0.68 10.46
C ILE A 99 7.90 -0.56 9.14
N THR A 100 7.95 0.62 8.53
CA THR A 100 8.71 0.83 7.28
C THR A 100 10.19 0.48 7.45
N GLN A 101 10.84 0.92 8.54
CA GLN A 101 12.24 0.59 8.82
C GLN A 101 12.44 -0.92 9.04
N LYS A 102 11.51 -1.60 9.72
CA LYS A 102 11.58 -3.06 9.90
C LYS A 102 11.31 -3.84 8.62
N VAL A 103 10.67 -3.24 7.62
CA VAL A 103 10.44 -3.87 6.32
C VAL A 103 11.66 -3.67 5.42
N ILE A 104 12.10 -2.43 5.19
CA ILE A 104 13.10 -2.08 4.16
C ILE A 104 14.30 -1.26 4.66
N GLY A 105 14.33 -0.89 5.94
CA GLY A 105 15.46 -0.17 6.52
C GLY A 105 16.68 -1.08 6.77
N VAL A 106 17.75 -0.50 7.32
CA VAL A 106 18.95 -1.26 7.73
C VAL A 106 18.57 -2.27 8.82
N GLY A 107 18.89 -3.54 8.61
CA GLY A 107 18.46 -4.67 9.45
C GLY A 107 16.99 -5.08 9.26
N GLY A 108 16.29 -4.52 8.26
CA GLY A 108 14.91 -4.84 7.93
C GLY A 108 14.76 -6.21 7.28
N ALA A 109 13.55 -6.77 7.35
CA ALA A 109 13.25 -8.11 6.85
C ALA A 109 13.51 -8.30 5.34
N PHE A 110 13.44 -7.22 4.57
CA PHE A 110 13.65 -7.21 3.12
C PHE A 110 14.82 -6.30 2.71
N GLU A 111 15.76 -5.99 3.61
CA GLU A 111 16.94 -5.16 3.30
C GLU A 111 17.75 -5.70 2.11
N SER A 112 17.83 -7.01 1.93
CA SER A 112 18.57 -7.62 0.82
C SER A 112 17.88 -7.54 -0.55
N ASP A 113 16.62 -7.13 -0.59
CA ASP A 113 15.76 -7.07 -1.78
C ASP A 113 15.31 -5.63 -2.10
N TRP A 114 15.80 -4.64 -1.34
CA TRP A 114 15.48 -3.21 -1.44
C TRP A 114 16.69 -2.37 -1.84
#